data_AF-A0A925V2A8-F1
#
_entry.id   AF-A0A925V2A8-F1
#
_cell.length_a   1.000
_cell.length_b   1.000
_cell.length_c   1.000
_cell.angle_alpha   90.00
_cell.angle_beta   90.00
_cell.angle_gamma   90.00
#
_symmetry.space_group_name_H-M   'P 1'
#
loop_
_entity.id
_entity.type
_entity.pdbx_description
1 polymer ?
#
loop_
_entity_poly.entity_id
_entity_poly.type
_entity_poly.pdbx_seq_one_letter_code
_entity_poly.pdbx_strand_id
1 'polypeptide(L)' 'MSDRDARFRRLRPDGDLFAHFGIELEAAASPAPASTPVSSATSCTHCRWYLHADQSSCPLCGHPVAARPGATP' A
#
# COMPACT_ATOMS: atom_id res chain seq x y z
N MET A 1 18.28 14.32 1.49
CA MET A 1 17.09 14.57 2.33
C MET A 1 16.19 15.52 1.57
N SER A 2 15.19 14.97 0.90
CA SER A 2 14.60 15.55 -0.32
C SER A 2 13.65 16.72 -0.03
N ASP A 3 13.76 17.77 -0.85
CA ASP A 3 12.91 18.97 -0.93
C ASP A 3 11.39 18.69 -0.78
N ARG A 4 10.96 17.50 -1.21
CA ARG A 4 9.59 17.00 -1.03
C ARG A 4 9.15 16.98 0.44
N ASP A 5 9.99 16.52 1.36
CA ASP A 5 9.66 16.42 2.80
C ASP A 5 9.52 17.82 3.42
N ALA A 6 10.38 18.75 3.00
CA ALA A 6 10.34 20.13 3.44
C ALA A 6 9.07 20.86 2.96
N ARG A 7 8.61 20.59 1.73
CA ARG A 7 7.34 21.14 1.21
C ARG A 7 6.14 20.63 2.02
N PHE A 8 6.10 19.35 2.35
CA PHE A 8 5.02 18.78 3.17
C PHE A 8 4.97 19.35 4.59
N ARG A 9 6.13 19.65 5.19
CA ARG A 9 6.19 20.31 6.50
C ARG A 9 5.70 21.76 6.46
N ARG A 10 5.94 22.49 5.36
CA ARG A 10 5.47 23.88 5.21
C ARG A 10 3.95 23.98 5.03
N LEU A 11 3.31 22.96 4.48
CA LEU A 11 1.84 22.87 4.36
C LEU A 11 1.15 22.45 5.67
N ARG A 12 1.92 22.18 6.73
CA ARG A 12 1.44 21.76 8.05
C ARG A 12 1.90 22.74 9.15
N PRO A 13 1.37 23.97 9.24
CA PRO A 13 1.57 24.79 10.43
C PRO A 13 0.94 24.13 11.68
N ASP A 14 -0.22 23.48 11.54
CA ASP A 14 -0.99 22.86 12.65
C ASP A 14 -1.20 21.34 12.48
N GLY A 15 -0.58 20.72 11.48
CA GLY A 15 -0.57 19.25 11.30
C GLY A 15 -1.83 18.63 10.68
N ASP A 16 -2.97 19.31 10.69
CA ASP A 16 -4.23 18.79 10.16
C ASP A 16 -4.64 19.44 8.82
N LEU A 17 -4.57 18.64 7.76
CA LEU A 17 -4.98 19.06 6.41
C LEU A 17 -6.50 19.19 6.30
N PHE A 18 -7.26 18.44 7.07
CA PHE A 18 -8.71 18.46 6.99
C PHE A 18 -9.28 19.73 7.62
N ALA A 19 -8.72 20.15 8.76
CA ALA A 19 -8.99 21.46 9.35
C ALA A 19 -8.64 22.61 8.38
N HIS A 20 -7.52 22.51 7.65
CA HIS A 20 -7.13 23.53 6.68
C HIS A 20 -8.15 23.73 5.55
N PHE A 21 -8.85 22.67 5.14
CA PHE A 21 -9.88 22.72 4.11
C PHE A 21 -11.31 22.80 4.69
N GLY A 22 -11.47 22.98 6.00
CA GLY A 22 -12.79 23.09 6.65
C GLY A 22 -13.64 21.82 6.55
N ILE A 23 -13.00 20.65 6.44
CA ILE A 23 -13.69 19.37 6.40
C ILE A 23 -13.84 18.87 7.85
N GLU A 24 -15.07 18.86 8.35
CA GLU A 24 -15.41 18.27 9.65
C GLU A 24 -15.34 16.73 9.54
N LEU A 25 -14.34 16.11 10.17
CA LEU A 25 -14.28 14.64 10.28
C LEU A 25 -15.04 14.20 11.53
N GLU A 26 -16.24 13.68 11.33
CA GLU A 26 -16.90 12.91 12.38
C GLU A 26 -16.21 11.54 12.46
N ALA A 27 -15.44 11.32 13.53
CA ALA A 27 -14.78 10.05 13.79
C ALA A 27 -15.80 8.99 14.20
N ALA A 28 -16.55 8.47 13.23
CA ALA A 28 -17.24 7.21 13.41
C ALA A 28 -16.16 6.13 13.54
N ALA A 29 -15.99 5.61 14.76
CA ALA A 29 -15.20 4.41 15.00
C ALA A 29 -15.89 3.24 14.26
N SER A 30 -15.62 3.12 12.96
CA SER A 30 -15.89 1.89 12.25
C SER A 30 -15.04 0.82 12.96
N PRO A 31 -15.61 -0.35 13.34
CA PRO A 31 -14.78 -1.43 13.84
C PRO A 31 -13.67 -1.62 12.81
N ALA A 32 -12.43 -1.45 13.25
CA ALA A 32 -11.28 -1.58 12.38
C ALA A 32 -11.47 -2.91 11.65
N PRO A 33 -11.51 -2.95 10.30
CA PRO A 33 -11.58 -4.21 9.60
C PRO A 33 -10.39 -5.00 10.13
N ALA A 34 -10.67 -6.16 10.74
CA ALA A 34 -9.67 -7.01 11.37
C ALA A 34 -8.45 -7.00 10.47
N SER A 35 -7.32 -6.47 10.97
CA SER A 35 -6.12 -6.20 10.18
C SER A 35 -5.78 -7.46 9.38
N THR A 36 -6.28 -7.52 8.15
CA THR A 36 -6.06 -8.67 7.29
C THR A 36 -4.56 -8.74 7.13
N PRO A 37 -3.93 -9.92 7.30
CA PRO A 37 -2.49 -10.03 7.11
C PRO A 37 -2.17 -9.39 5.77
N VAL A 38 -1.29 -8.39 5.79
CA VAL A 38 -0.81 -7.71 4.59
C VAL A 38 -0.35 -8.80 3.65
N SER A 39 -1.20 -9.12 2.67
CA SER A 39 -0.89 -10.15 1.69
C SER A 39 0.37 -9.67 1.01
N SER A 40 1.46 -10.42 1.14
CA SER A 40 2.75 -10.01 0.59
C SER A 40 2.62 -9.89 -0.92
N ALA A 41 2.37 -8.67 -1.39
CA ALA A 41 2.23 -8.38 -2.81
C ALA A 41 3.61 -8.43 -3.43
N THR A 42 3.79 -9.30 -4.42
CA THR A 42 5.03 -9.41 -5.19
C THR A 42 4.78 -8.82 -6.57
N SER A 43 5.75 -8.11 -7.14
CA SER A 43 5.60 -7.57 -8.51
C SER A 43 6.17 -8.53 -9.54
N CYS A 44 5.52 -8.65 -10.69
CA CYS A 44 6.04 -9.38 -11.83
C CYS A 44 7.33 -8.71 -12.35
N THR A 45 8.40 -9.47 -12.56
CA THR A 45 9.68 -8.93 -13.07
C THR A 45 9.60 -8.45 -14.51
N HIS A 46 8.66 -8.96 -15.30
CA HIS A 46 8.53 -8.65 -16.72
C HIS A 46 7.62 -7.42 -16.98
N CYS A 47 6.42 -7.40 -16.41
CA CYS A 47 5.43 -6.34 -16.67
C CYS A 47 5.15 -5.42 -15.46
N ARG A 48 5.75 -5.70 -14.31
CA ARG A 48 5.58 -4.95 -13.05
C ARG A 48 4.18 -4.88 -12.47
N TRP A 49 3.27 -5.73 -12.96
CA TRP A 49 1.96 -5.93 -12.34
C TRP A 49 2.09 -6.51 -10.93
N TYR A 50 1.21 -6.10 -10.02
CA TYR A 50 1.16 -6.63 -8.65
C TYR A 50 0.44 -7.97 -8.60
N LEU A 51 1.06 -8.93 -7.94
CA LEU A 51 0.62 -10.31 -7.83
C LEU A 51 0.36 -10.67 -6.37
N HIS A 52 -0.63 -11.54 -6.16
CA HIS A 52 -0.81 -12.23 -4.88
C HIS A 52 0.28 -13.29 -4.69
N ALA A 53 0.58 -13.61 -3.42
CA ALA A 53 1.64 -14.53 -3.04
C ALA A 53 1.50 -15.94 -3.62
N ASP A 54 0.26 -16.38 -3.89
CA ASP A 54 -0.06 -17.75 -4.30
C ASP A 54 -0.16 -17.95 -5.82
N GLN A 55 0.24 -16.94 -6.62
CA GLN A 55 0.19 -17.05 -8.08
C GLN A 55 1.47 -17.66 -8.66
N SER A 56 1.33 -18.74 -9.42
CA SER A 56 2.44 -19.44 -10.11
C SER A 56 2.84 -18.77 -11.44
N SER A 57 1.94 -18.01 -12.05
CA SER A 57 2.18 -17.26 -13.28
C SER A 57 1.48 -15.90 -13.24
N CYS A 58 2.03 -14.92 -13.94
CA CYS A 58 1.42 -13.60 -14.05
C CYS A 58 0.17 -13.67 -14.94
N PRO A 59 -1.02 -13.24 -14.47
CA PRO A 59 -2.25 -13.31 -15.25
C PRO A 59 -2.28 -12.30 -16.40
N LEU A 60 -1.39 -11.31 -16.39
CA LEU A 60 -1.34 -10.25 -17.40
C LEU A 60 -0.47 -10.64 -18.61
N CYS A 61 0.69 -11.26 -18.37
CA CYS A 61 1.67 -11.57 -19.43
C CYS A 61 2.05 -13.06 -19.53
N GLY A 62 1.51 -13.92 -18.66
CA GLY A 62 1.80 -15.35 -18.63
C GLY A 62 3.19 -15.73 -18.10
N HIS A 63 4.02 -14.75 -17.72
CA HIS A 63 5.38 -15.04 -17.24
C HIS A 63 5.33 -15.84 -15.93
N PRO A 64 6.09 -16.95 -15.79
CA PRO A 64 6.15 -17.69 -14.54
C PRO A 64 6.68 -16.82 -13.40
N VAL A 65 6.09 -16.99 -12.22
CA VAL A 65 6.46 -16.32 -10.98
C VAL A 65 7.32 -17.31 -10.19
N ALA A 66 8.52 -16.89 -9.79
CA ALA A 66 9.37 -17.75 -8.98
C ALA A 66 8.69 -18.01 -7.63
N ALA A 67 8.41 -19.28 -7.32
CA ALA A 67 7.87 -19.68 -6.03
C ALA A 67 8.81 -19.18 -4.92
N ARG A 68 8.24 -18.52 -3.91
CA ARG A 68 9.03 -18.00 -2.78
C ARG A 68 9.58 -19.20 -1.99
N PRO A 69 10.90 -19.33 -1.78
CA PRO A 69 11.44 -20.36 -0.89
C PRO A 69 11.04 -19.98 0.54
N GLY A 70 10.06 -20.68 1.13
CA GLY A 70 9.67 -20.46 2.52
C GLY A 70 8.21 -20.72 2.91
N ALA A 71 7.39 -21.31 2.03
CA ALA A 71 6.08 -21.84 2.43
C ALA A 71 6.23 -23.33 2.75
N THR A 72 6.56 -23.63 4.00
CA THR A 72 6.44 -24.98 4.59
C THR A 72 5.07 -25.02 5.30
N PRO A 73 4.27 -26.10 5.15
CA PRO A 73 2.91 -26.21 5.70
C PRO A 73 2.85 -26.19 7.24
#